data_AF-Q89L45-F1
#
_entry.id   AF-Q89L45-F1
#
_cell.length_a   1.000
_cell.length_b   1.000
_cell.length_c   1.000
_cell.angle_alpha   90.00
_cell.angle_beta   90.00
_cell.angle_gamma   90.00
#
_symmetry.space_group_name_H-M   'P 1'
#
loop_
_entity.id
_entity.type
_entity.pdbx_description
1 polymer ?
#
loop_
_entity_poly.entity_id
_entity_poly.type
_entity_poly.pdbx_seq_one_letter_code
_entity_poly.pdbx_strand_id
1 'polypeptide(L)' 'MHGRPCIRDLRITVADVLGLLSAGQSRDSILGDYPYLEEADIDAVLAYAARQVDHPIIAAK' A
#
# COMPACT_ATOMS: atom_id res chain seq x y z
N MET A 1 -9.55 -2.70 -11.33
CA MET A 1 -9.27 -2.80 -9.88
C MET A 1 -10.29 -3.75 -9.25
N HIS A 2 -10.00 -5.05 -9.25
CA HIS A 2 -10.92 -6.15 -8.86
C HIS A 2 -11.21 -6.20 -7.34
N GLY A 3 -11.69 -5.10 -6.74
CA GLY A 3 -11.93 -5.02 -5.29
C GLY A 3 -10.66 -4.87 -4.43
N ARG A 4 -9.51 -4.58 -5.07
CA ARG A 4 -8.26 -4.33 -4.35
C ARG A 4 -8.30 -2.96 -3.67
N PRO A 5 -7.77 -2.84 -2.43
CA PRO A 5 -7.65 -1.56 -1.75
C PRO A 5 -6.78 -0.61 -2.58
N CYS A 6 -7.29 0.60 -2.81
CA CYS A 6 -6.65 1.64 -3.61
C CYS A 6 -6.39 2.86 -2.74
N ILE A 7 -5.35 3.60 -3.08
CA ILE A 7 -4.99 4.86 -2.42
C ILE A 7 -6.03 5.91 -2.82
N ARG A 8 -6.40 6.78 -1.88
CA ARG A 8 -7.50 7.75 -2.03
C ARG A 8 -7.36 8.53 -3.34
N ASP A 9 -8.43 8.61 -4.12
CA ASP A 9 -8.51 9.36 -5.38
C ASP A 9 -7.43 8.98 -6.43
N LEU A 10 -6.68 7.90 -6.19
CA LEU A 10 -5.62 7.41 -7.06
C LEU A 10 -5.97 6.04 -7.63
N ARG A 11 -5.56 5.83 -8.87
CA ARG A 11 -5.61 4.51 -9.50
C ARG A 11 -4.36 3.67 -9.21
N ILE A 12 -3.82 3.81 -7.99
CA ILE A 12 -2.71 3.00 -7.48
C ILE A 12 -3.24 2.08 -6.38
N THR A 13 -2.91 0.80 -6.46
CA THR A 13 -3.31 -0.16 -5.42
C THR A 13 -2.28 -0.21 -4.30
N VAL A 14 -2.72 -0.57 -3.09
CA VAL A 14 -1.82 -0.84 -1.95
C VAL A 14 -0.74 -1.87 -2.35
N ALA A 15 -1.11 -2.87 -3.15
CA ALA A 15 -0.18 -3.89 -3.61
C ALA A 15 0.93 -3.35 -4.53
N ASP A 16 0.64 -2.32 -5.33
CA ASP A 16 1.65 -1.73 -6.22
C ASP A 16 2.72 -1.01 -5.40
N VAL A 17 2.32 -0.18 -4.44
CA VAL A 17 3.26 0.53 -3.54
C VAL A 17 4.06 -0.45 -2.68
N LEU A 18 3.42 -1.47 -2.13
CA LEU A 18 4.13 -2.53 -1.40
C LEU A 18 5.10 -3.30 -2.30
N GLY A 19 4.76 -3.52 -3.57
CA GLY A 19 5.65 -4.14 -4.55
C GLY A 19 6.90 -3.31 -4.82
N LEU A 20 6.74 -1.99 -5.00
CA LEU A 20 7.85 -1.06 -5.18
C LEU A 20 8.77 -1.04 -3.95
N LEU A 21 8.19 -0.92 -2.76
CA LEU A 21 8.94 -0.97 -1.49
C LEU A 21 9.68 -2.30 -1.33
N SER A 22 9.03 -3.42 -1.68
CA SER A 22 9.65 -4.76 -1.61
C SER A 22 10.78 -4.94 -2.62
N ALA A 23 10.74 -4.23 -3.75
CA ALA A 23 11.81 -4.18 -4.74
C ALA A 23 13.00 -3.30 -4.31
N GLY A 24 12.95 -2.69 -3.12
CA GLY A 24 14.00 -1.84 -2.58
C GLY A 24 13.94 -0.37 -3.04
N GLN A 25 12.84 0.05 -3.66
CA GLN A 25 12.64 1.47 -3.97
C GLN A 25 12.48 2.28 -2.69
N SER A 26 13.17 3.42 -2.61
CA SER A 26 13.03 4.35 -1.49
C SER A 26 11.72 5.13 -1.60
N ARG A 27 11.23 5.63 -0.45
CA ARG A 27 10.03 6.48 -0.41
C ARG A 27 10.16 7.68 -1.34
N ASP A 28 11.30 8.36 -1.30
CA ASP A 28 11.62 9.51 -2.17
C ASP A 28 11.52 9.17 -3.65
N SER A 29 12.07 8.02 -4.07
CA SER A 29 12.02 7.60 -5.48
C SER A 29 10.58 7.31 -5.92
N ILE A 30 9.79 6.68 -5.06
CA ILE A 30 8.36 6.42 -5.31
C ILE A 30 7.60 7.75 -5.44
N LEU A 31 7.84 8.71 -4.56
CA LEU A 31 7.18 10.03 -4.64
C LEU A 31 7.63 10.82 -5.87
N GLY A 32 8.88 10.64 -6.32
CA GLY A 32 9.38 11.21 -7.57
C GLY A 32 8.69 10.63 -8.81
N ASP A 33 8.49 9.31 -8.85
CA ASP A 33 7.82 8.62 -9.96
C ASP A 33 6.29 8.85 -9.94
N TYR A 34 5.74 9.08 -8.75
CA TYR A 34 4.32 9.29 -8.50
C TYR A 34 4.10 10.63 -7.77
N PRO A 35 4.18 11.78 -8.48
CA PRO A 35 4.12 13.12 -7.86
C PRO A 35 2.78 13.49 -7.23
N TYR A 36 1.78 12.63 -7.40
CA TYR A 36 0.44 12.73 -6.83
C TYR A 36 0.27 11.84 -5.58
N LEU A 37 1.32 11.10 -5.21
CA LEU A 37 1.40 10.33 -3.98
C LEU A 37 2.04 11.21 -2.91
N GLU A 38 1.52 11.15 -1.69
CA GLU A 38 2.10 11.83 -0.54
C GLU A 38 2.82 10.83 0.38
N GLU A 39 3.76 11.31 1.21
CA GLU A 39 4.39 10.47 2.23
C GLU A 39 3.35 9.81 3.15
N ALA A 40 2.28 10.55 3.46
CA ALA A 40 1.17 10.06 4.28
C ALA A 40 0.43 8.87 3.62
N ASP A 41 0.38 8.80 2.29
CA ASP A 41 -0.24 7.67 1.59
C ASP A 41 0.61 6.41 1.73
N ILE A 42 1.94 6.54 1.71
CA ILE A 42 2.86 5.42 1.93
C ILE A 42 2.70 4.87 3.36
N ASP A 43 2.62 5.75 4.35
CA ASP A 43 2.39 5.35 5.74
C ASP A 43 1.01 4.69 5.91
N ALA A 44 -0.04 5.19 5.23
CA ALA A 44 -1.37 4.58 5.22
C ALA A 44 -1.37 3.18 4.58
N VAL A 45 -0.63 3.00 3.48
CA VAL A 45 -0.41 1.69 2.82
C VAL A 45 0.24 0.71 3.79
N LEU A 46 1.30 1.13 4.49
CA LEU A 46 2.01 0.29 5.47
C LEU A 46 1.13 -0.04 6.67
N ALA A 47 0.37 0.91 7.20
CA ALA A 47 -0.56 0.69 8.30
C ALA A 47 -1.69 -0.28 7.90
N TYR A 48 -2.22 -0.15 6.68
CA TYR A 48 -3.19 -1.08 6.13
C TYR A 48 -2.59 -2.49 6.03
N ALA A 49 -1.37 -2.63 5.49
CA ALA A 49 -0.69 -3.90 5.36
C ALA A 49 -0.44 -4.57 6.71
N ALA A 50 0.04 -3.82 7.70
CA ALA A 50 0.25 -4.32 9.06
C ALA A 50 -1.06 -4.85 9.67
N ARG A 51 -2.16 -4.12 9.52
CA ARG A 51 -3.48 -4.54 10.02
C ARG A 51 -4.03 -5.77 9.30
N GLN A 52 -3.72 -5.96 8.02
CA GLN A 52 -4.11 -7.16 7.28
C GLN A 52 -3.35 -8.40 7.74
N VAL A 53 -2.05 -8.26 8.04
CA VAL A 53 -1.22 -9.38 8.55
C VAL A 53 -1.59 -9.74 9.99
N ASP A 54 -1.95 -8.75 10.81
CA ASP A 54 -2.39 -8.97 12.20
C ASP A 54 -3.85 -9.43 12.31
N HIS A 55 -4.57 -9.58 11.19
CA HIS A 55 -5.96 -10.02 11.23
C HIS A 55 -6.03 -11.51 11.60
N PRO A 56 -6.54 -11.89 12.79
CA PRO A 56 -6.60 -13.28 13.19
C PRO A 56 -7.51 -14.02 12.22
N ILE A 57 -6.96 -15.01 11.53
CA ILE A 57 -7.76 -15.89 10.68
C ILE A 57 -8.57 -16.77 11.62
N ILE A 58 -9.80 -16.34 11.92
CA ILE A 58 -10.76 -17.16 12.65
C ILE A 58 -11.22 -18.22 11.66
N ALA A 59 -10.53 -19.36 11.65
CA ALA A 59 -11.01 -20.55 10.97
C ALA A 59 -12.33 -20.96 11.63
N ALA A 60 -13.45 -20.66 10.97
CA ALA A 60 -14.74 -21.19 11.36
C ALA A 60 -14.67 -22.73 11.23
N LYS A 61 -14.88 -23.42 12.35
CA LYS A 61 -15.04 -24.88 12.39
C LYS A 61 -16.45 -25.27 11.99
#